data_AF-A0A1C0AAS9-F1
#
_entry.id   AF-A0A1C0AAS9-F1
#
_cell.length_a   1.000
_cell.length_b   1.000
_cell.length_c   1.000
_cell.angle_alpha   90.00
_cell.angle_beta   90.00
_cell.angle_gamma   90.00
#
_symmetry.space_group_name_H-M   'P 1'
#
loop_
_entity.id
_entity.type
_entity.pdbx_description
1 polymer ?
#
loop_
_entity_poly.entity_id
_entity_poly.type
_entity_poly.pdbx_seq_one_letter_code
_entity_poly.pdbx_strand_id
1 'polypeptide(L)'
;MKNYRVRYNDLENRIYITFTKALDLKEAKRYTQEVNELINRAKPNFTTCLDISCDPVHSKEVNDIFAKLRKNMIAKEVKGVATIISKSKVAELQIKRTLQVFEQHRIFSNELEAKKYLDSL
;
A
#
# COMPACT_ATOMS: atom_id res chain seq x y z
N MET A 1 -5.60 -19.80 -1.92
CA MET A 1 -6.22 -18.48 -1.63
C MET A 1 -5.10 -17.45 -1.60
N LYS A 2 -5.23 -16.29 -2.25
CA LYS A 2 -4.15 -15.27 -2.21
C LYS A 2 -4.12 -14.62 -0.82
N ASN A 3 -2.93 -14.38 -0.27
CA ASN A 3 -2.73 -13.67 1.00
C ASN A 3 -2.84 -12.13 0.88
N TYR A 4 -3.28 -11.65 -0.27
CA TYR A 4 -3.52 -10.24 -0.56
C TYR A 4 -4.67 -10.09 -1.57
N ARG A 5 -5.22 -8.89 -1.65
CA ARG A 5 -6.15 -8.44 -2.68
C ARG A 5 -5.70 -7.08 -3.20
N VAL A 6 -5.71 -6.91 -4.52
CA VAL A 6 -5.44 -5.62 -5.17
C VAL A 6 -6.56 -5.29 -6.14
N ARG A 7 -6.95 -4.02 -6.21
CA ARG A 7 -7.90 -3.52 -7.19
C ARG A 7 -7.61 -2.05 -7.51
N TYR A 8 -7.96 -1.62 -8.70
CA TYR A 8 -7.91 -0.22 -9.11
C TYR A 8 -9.34 0.30 -9.31
N ASN A 9 -9.60 1.52 -8.84
CA ASN A 9 -10.85 2.25 -9.10
C ASN A 9 -10.54 3.40 -10.05
N ASP A 10 -11.05 3.32 -11.28
CA ASP A 10 -10.82 4.33 -12.32
C ASP A 10 -11.45 5.70 -11.97
N LEU A 11 -12.58 5.72 -11.24
CA LEU A 11 -13.28 6.96 -10.85
C LEU A 11 -12.51 7.72 -9.77
N GLU A 12 -12.01 7.01 -8.77
CA GLU A 12 -11.24 7.59 -7.66
C GLU A 12 -9.75 7.77 -8.01
N ASN A 13 -9.31 7.28 -9.19
CA ASN A 13 -7.90 7.10 -9.56
C ASN A 13 -7.07 6.50 -8.41
N ARG A 14 -7.57 5.39 -7.84
CA ARG A 14 -7.07 4.84 -6.57
C ARG A 14 -6.78 3.35 -6.65
N ILE A 15 -5.60 2.97 -6.19
CA ILE A 15 -5.22 1.58 -5.98
C ILE A 15 -5.56 1.19 -4.54
N TYR A 16 -6.28 0.09 -4.38
CA TYR A 16 -6.58 -0.52 -3.09
C TYR A 16 -5.78 -1.79 -2.95
N ILE A 17 -5.07 -1.91 -1.83
CA ILE A 17 -4.26 -3.08 -1.47
C ILE A 17 -4.71 -3.53 -0.09
N THR A 18 -5.03 -4.81 0.07
CA THR A 18 -5.33 -5.41 1.37
C THR A 18 -4.48 -6.65 1.55
N PHE A 19 -3.74 -6.74 2.65
CA PHE A 19 -3.08 -7.97 3.07
C PHE A 19 -3.98 -8.74 4.02
N THR A 20 -4.04 -10.06 3.87
CA THR A 20 -4.74 -10.94 4.81
C THR A 20 -3.76 -11.76 5.65
N LYS A 21 -2.52 -11.94 5.17
CA LYS A 21 -1.39 -12.58 5.86
C LYS A 21 -0.07 -12.03 5.31
N ALA A 22 1.03 -12.39 5.97
CA ALA A 22 2.37 -12.23 5.40
C ALA A 22 2.49 -13.00 4.07
N LEU A 23 3.20 -12.41 3.12
CA LEU A 23 3.51 -13.02 1.83
C LEU A 23 4.84 -13.76 1.89
N ASP A 24 4.89 -14.92 1.26
CA ASP A 24 6.17 -15.54 0.89
C ASP A 24 6.82 -14.84 -0.32
N LEU A 25 8.04 -15.26 -0.69
CA LEU A 25 8.77 -14.70 -1.82
C LEU A 25 8.04 -14.82 -3.16
N LYS A 26 7.35 -15.94 -3.41
CA LYS A 26 6.63 -16.19 -4.66
C LYS A 26 5.39 -15.32 -4.74
N GLU A 27 4.67 -15.17 -3.63
CA GLU A 27 3.54 -14.27 -3.47
C GLU A 27 3.96 -12.82 -3.61
N ALA A 28 5.07 -12.40 -2.98
CA ALA A 28 5.58 -11.04 -3.06
C ALA A 28 5.89 -10.64 -4.51
N LYS A 29 6.54 -11.52 -5.29
CA LYS A 29 6.80 -11.27 -6.73
C LYS A 29 5.52 -11.09 -7.53
N ARG A 30 4.54 -11.97 -7.35
CA ARG A 30 3.22 -11.87 -8.02
C ARG A 30 2.49 -10.60 -7.63
N TYR A 31 2.45 -10.29 -6.33
CA TYR A 31 1.88 -9.06 -5.80
C TYR A 31 2.52 -7.83 -6.46
N THR A 32 3.85 -7.76 -6.53
CA THR A 32 4.51 -6.62 -7.17
C THR A 32 4.22 -6.50 -8.65
N GLN A 33 4.10 -7.62 -9.36
CA GLN A 33 3.72 -7.62 -10.77
C GLN A 33 2.31 -7.05 -10.94
N GLU A 34 1.34 -7.58 -10.19
CA GLU A 34 -0.06 -7.11 -10.26
C GLU A 34 -0.16 -5.62 -9.91
N VAL A 35 0.53 -5.15 -8.86
CA VAL A 35 0.51 -3.72 -8.51
C VAL A 35 1.18 -2.86 -9.59
N ASN A 36 2.28 -3.31 -10.19
CA ASN A 36 2.93 -2.57 -11.27
C ASN A 36 2.03 -2.44 -12.52
N GLU A 37 1.26 -3.48 -12.85
CA GLU A 37 0.27 -3.42 -13.92
C GLU A 37 -0.81 -2.35 -13.61
N LEU A 38 -1.28 -2.28 -12.36
CA LEU A 38 -2.25 -1.26 -11.94
C LEU A 38 -1.64 0.15 -11.96
N ILE A 39 -0.40 0.32 -11.48
CA ILE A 39 0.31 1.62 -11.52
C ILE A 39 0.46 2.10 -12.97
N ASN A 40 0.79 1.21 -13.90
CA ASN A 40 0.94 1.58 -15.31
C ASN A 40 -0.38 1.95 -15.99
N ARG A 41 -1.51 1.46 -15.48
CA ARG A 41 -2.86 1.84 -15.93
C ARG A 41 -3.36 3.12 -15.25
N ALA A 42 -2.90 3.41 -14.04
CA ALA A 42 -3.35 4.56 -13.28
C ALA A 42 -2.93 5.88 -13.94
N LYS A 43 -3.78 6.91 -13.83
CA LYS A 43 -3.43 8.25 -14.28
C LYS A 43 -2.42 8.86 -13.31
N PRO A 44 -1.59 9.84 -13.76
CA PRO A 44 -0.75 10.63 -12.87
C PRO A 44 -1.50 11.12 -11.63
N ASN A 45 -0.80 11.29 -10.52
CA ASN A 45 -1.38 11.69 -9.23
C ASN A 45 -2.40 10.69 -8.66
N PHE A 46 -2.22 9.39 -8.92
CA PHE A 46 -3.05 8.36 -8.31
C PHE A 46 -2.82 8.25 -6.80
N THR A 47 -3.83 7.78 -6.08
CA THR A 47 -3.72 7.53 -4.62
C THR A 47 -3.68 6.04 -4.31
N THR A 48 -3.15 5.68 -3.15
CA THR A 48 -3.15 4.29 -2.67
C THR A 48 -3.78 4.17 -1.29
N CYS A 49 -4.74 3.26 -1.15
CA CYS A 49 -5.28 2.84 0.14
C CYS A 49 -4.73 1.45 0.47
N LEU A 50 -3.89 1.38 1.51
CA LEU A 50 -3.19 0.18 1.95
C LEU A 50 -3.77 -0.32 3.27
N ASP A 51 -4.42 -1.48 3.26
CA ASP A 51 -4.89 -2.16 4.45
C ASP A 51 -3.94 -3.29 4.84
N ILE A 52 -3.32 -3.11 6.00
CA ILE A 52 -2.43 -4.07 6.66
C ILE A 52 -2.90 -4.34 8.08
N SER A 53 -4.20 -4.21 8.34
CA SER A 53 -4.81 -4.47 9.65
C SER A 53 -4.62 -5.90 10.16
N CYS A 54 -4.21 -6.83 9.30
CA CYS A 54 -3.80 -8.18 9.69
C CYS A 54 -2.38 -8.26 10.29
N ASP A 55 -1.69 -7.12 10.43
CA ASP A 55 -0.30 -6.99 10.92
C ASP A 55 0.68 -7.99 10.28
N PRO A 56 0.83 -7.98 8.94
CA PRO A 56 1.67 -8.95 8.27
C PRO A 56 3.16 -8.67 8.55
N VAL A 57 3.84 -9.66 9.12
CA VAL A 57 5.30 -9.62 9.32
C VAL A 57 5.98 -10.32 8.15
N HIS A 58 6.62 -9.54 7.28
CA HIS A 58 7.31 -10.04 6.09
C HIS A 58 8.80 -10.30 6.35
N SER A 59 9.39 -11.25 5.62
CA SER A 59 10.85 -11.46 5.64
C SER A 59 11.59 -10.25 5.07
N LYS A 60 12.90 -10.18 5.32
CA LYS A 60 13.76 -9.13 4.78
C LYS A 60 13.70 -9.10 3.24
N GLU A 61 13.79 -10.26 2.57
CA GLU A 61 13.78 -10.29 1.11
C GLU A 61 12.45 -9.79 0.52
N VAL A 62 11.33 -10.10 1.18
CA VAL A 62 10.01 -9.58 0.79
C VAL A 62 9.94 -8.07 0.97
N ASN A 63 10.49 -7.54 2.07
CA ASN A 63 10.55 -6.10 2.30
C ASN A 63 11.44 -5.37 1.27
N ASP A 64 12.53 -6.00 0.82
CA ASP A 64 13.39 -5.46 -0.26
C ASP A 64 12.65 -5.39 -1.59
N ILE A 65 11.81 -6.40 -1.90
CA ILE A 65 10.92 -6.39 -3.06
C ILE A 65 9.92 -5.22 -2.94
N PHE A 66 9.30 -5.03 -1.78
CA PHE A 66 8.35 -3.93 -1.56
C PHE A 66 9.02 -2.56 -1.62
N ALA A 67 10.28 -2.43 -1.19
CA ALA A 67 11.03 -1.18 -1.32
C ALA A 67 11.21 -0.76 -2.79
N LYS A 68 11.45 -1.71 -3.69
CA LYS A 68 11.51 -1.45 -5.13
C LYS A 68 10.15 -1.03 -5.69
N LEU A 69 9.07 -1.67 -5.24
CA LEU A 69 7.70 -1.29 -5.63
C LEU A 69 7.38 0.16 -5.22
N ARG A 70 7.72 0.56 -3.98
CA ARG A 70 7.51 1.94 -3.51
C ARG A 70 8.25 2.98 -4.36
N LYS A 71 9.50 2.68 -4.75
CA LYS A 71 10.25 3.55 -5.67
C LYS A 71 9.54 3.70 -7.03
N ASN A 72 8.97 2.62 -7.55
CA ASN A 72 8.20 2.69 -8.79
C ASN A 72 6.91 3.53 -8.64
N MET A 73 6.20 3.39 -7.52
CA MET A 73 5.04 4.24 -7.23
C MET A 73 5.40 5.73 -7.21
N ILE A 74 6.52 6.09 -6.59
CA ILE A 74 7.03 7.48 -6.55
C ILE A 74 7.40 7.95 -7.96
N ALA A 75 8.12 7.14 -8.73
CA ALA A 75 8.48 7.47 -10.11
C ALA A 75 7.27 7.62 -11.06
N LYS A 76 6.11 7.09 -10.66
CA LYS A 76 4.83 7.18 -11.36
C LYS A 76 3.88 8.23 -10.75
N GLU A 77 4.43 9.13 -9.95
CA GLU A 77 3.73 10.30 -9.42
C GLU A 77 2.54 9.90 -8.54
N VAL A 78 2.74 8.94 -7.61
CA VAL A 78 1.75 8.68 -6.56
C VAL A 78 1.53 9.96 -5.75
N LYS A 79 0.27 10.41 -5.65
CA LYS A 79 -0.11 11.63 -4.94
C LYS A 79 -0.11 11.47 -3.43
N GLY A 80 -0.53 10.30 -2.95
CA GLY A 80 -0.61 10.02 -1.52
C GLY A 80 -0.99 8.59 -1.19
N VAL A 81 -0.66 8.20 0.04
CA VAL A 81 -0.87 6.84 0.57
C VAL A 81 -1.55 6.94 1.93
N ALA A 82 -2.71 6.30 2.06
CA ALA A 82 -3.35 6.08 3.35
C ALA A 82 -3.14 4.63 3.77
N THR A 83 -2.70 4.41 5.01
CA THR A 83 -2.50 3.07 5.56
C THR A 83 -3.46 2.79 6.70
N ILE A 84 -4.18 1.68 6.63
CA ILE A 84 -5.06 1.19 7.68
C ILE A 84 -4.30 0.12 8.45
N ILE A 85 -4.19 0.29 9.78
CA ILE A 85 -3.50 -0.64 10.68
C ILE A 85 -4.43 -1.13 11.79
N SER A 86 -4.06 -2.23 12.42
CA SER A 86 -4.67 -2.64 13.69
C SER A 86 -4.28 -1.64 14.80
N LYS A 87 -4.94 -1.70 15.98
CA LYS A 87 -4.64 -0.82 17.13
C LYS A 87 -3.24 -1.04 17.76
N SER A 88 -2.34 -1.77 17.11
CA SER A 88 -0.97 -2.02 17.56
C SER A 88 -0.07 -0.78 17.38
N LYS A 89 0.28 -0.13 18.50
CA LYS A 89 1.21 1.01 18.51
C LYS A 89 2.61 0.67 17.96
N VAL A 90 3.06 -0.57 18.14
CA VAL A 90 4.37 -1.02 17.66
C VAL A 90 4.35 -1.14 16.13
N ALA A 91 3.30 -1.74 15.58
CA ALA A 91 3.11 -1.84 14.13
C ALA A 91 3.04 -0.44 13.51
N GLU A 92 2.31 0.49 14.13
CA GLU A 92 2.23 1.88 13.70
C GLU A 92 3.61 2.55 13.52
N LEU A 93 4.49 2.42 14.53
CA LEU A 93 5.82 3.01 14.50
C LEU A 93 6.70 2.42 13.39
N GLN A 94 6.63 1.11 13.17
CA GLN A 94 7.38 0.44 12.10
C GLN A 94 6.91 0.87 10.72
N ILE A 95 5.59 1.00 10.55
CA ILE A 95 4.98 1.43 9.30
C ILE A 95 5.28 2.89 9.00
N LYS A 96 5.19 3.79 9.99
CA LYS A 96 5.60 5.20 9.85
C LYS A 96 7.02 5.31 9.29
N ARG A 97 7.97 4.57 9.87
CA ARG A 97 9.37 4.58 9.41
C ARG A 97 9.55 4.01 8.00
N THR A 98 8.77 2.99 7.64
CA THR A 98 8.91 2.30 6.34
C THR A 98 8.25 3.08 5.20
N LEU A 99 7.16 3.79 5.49
CA LEU A 99 6.33 4.48 4.50
C LEU A 99 6.55 5.99 4.46
N GLN A 100 7.43 6.55 5.31
CA GLN A 100 7.89 7.95 5.24
C GLN A 100 8.53 8.35 3.89
N VAL A 101 8.80 7.38 3.01
CA VAL A 101 9.28 7.63 1.64
C VAL A 101 8.22 8.32 0.78
N PHE A 102 6.95 8.26 1.17
CA PHE A 102 5.85 8.95 0.49
C PHE A 102 5.59 10.28 1.19
N GLU A 103 5.60 11.37 0.43
CA GLU A 103 5.41 12.73 0.97
C GLU A 103 4.05 12.90 1.67
N GLN A 104 2.99 12.37 1.05
CA GLN A 104 1.62 12.43 1.58
C GLN A 104 1.20 11.07 2.15
N HIS A 105 1.85 10.65 3.22
CA HIS A 105 1.52 9.42 3.95
C HIS A 105 0.75 9.72 5.24
N ARG A 106 -0.37 9.02 5.46
CA ARG A 106 -1.08 9.04 6.74
C ARG A 106 -1.58 7.65 7.14
N ILE A 107 -1.69 7.45 8.45
CA ILE A 107 -2.17 6.19 9.05
C ILE A 107 -3.54 6.43 9.68
N PHE A 108 -4.43 5.45 9.51
CA PHE A 108 -5.82 5.48 9.98
C PHE A 108 -6.20 4.17 10.66
N SER A 109 -7.28 4.22 11.43
CA SER A 109 -7.85 3.06 12.12
C SER A 109 -8.97 2.36 11.33
N ASN A 110 -9.45 2.99 10.26
CA ASN A 110 -10.58 2.51 9.47
C ASN A 110 -10.50 3.03 8.02
N GLU A 111 -11.18 2.32 7.12
CA GLU A 111 -11.20 2.65 5.69
C GLU A 111 -11.89 3.98 5.39
N LEU A 112 -12.94 4.35 6.14
CA LEU A 112 -13.71 5.56 5.88
C LEU A 112 -12.86 6.82 6.02
N GLU A 113 -12.10 6.95 7.10
CA GLU A 113 -11.20 8.08 7.33
C GLU A 113 -10.04 8.09 6.34
N ALA A 114 -9.48 6.91 6.04
CA ALA A 114 -8.43 6.76 5.05
C ALA A 114 -8.88 7.29 3.67
N LYS A 115 -10.08 6.89 3.23
CA LYS A 115 -10.66 7.35 1.98
C LYS A 115 -10.92 8.87 1.99
N LYS A 116 -11.54 9.40 3.03
CA LYS A 116 -11.81 10.85 3.16
C LYS A 116 -10.53 11.68 3.04
N TYR A 117 -9.43 11.23 3.66
CA TYR A 117 -8.14 11.89 3.52
C TYR A 117 -7.65 11.85 2.06
N LEU A 118 -7.66 10.68 1.43
CA LEU A 118 -7.20 10.55 0.05
C LEU A 118 -8.08 11.34 -0.94
N ASP A 119 -9.38 11.49 -0.66
CA ASP A 119 -10.29 12.32 -1.45
C ASP A 119 -10.03 13.82 -1.26
N SER A 120 -9.38 14.21 -0.16
CA SER A 120 -9.03 15.61 0.15
C SER A 120 -7.68 16.07 -0.40
N LEU A 121 -6.87 15.14 -0.93
CA LEU A 121 -5.59 15.45 -1.58
C LEU A 121 -5.85 15.96 -2.99
#